data_AF-A0A354V4N1-F1
#
_entry.id   AF-A0A354V4N1-F1
#
_cell.length_a   1.000
_cell.length_b   1.000
_cell.length_c   1.000
_cell.angle_alpha   90.00
_cell.angle_beta   90.00
_cell.angle_gamma   90.00
#
_symmetry.space_group_name_H-M   'P 1'
#
loop_
_entity.id
_entity.type
_entity.pdbx_description
1 polymer ?
#
loop_
_entity_poly.entity_id
_entity_poly.type
_entity_poly.pdbx_seq_one_letter_code
_entity_poly.pdbx_strand_id
1 'polypeptide(L)'
;MVKAGSTTAIVDGSGNAWTINANGQIAVNGATDTTTANVTELAYVNGQVWQENASNLWWGKTSPTDSWSPNAGTSTSPLPTSVTIPSTQTSATINLNQVTITATAGNHLVFISGTGDTARLSGGTDTITDTGGGNTYVIPAAGKGYDAFTSNVLTINDTLDLRTALAATQWTGSASTLSKFLSVTDTSQGAVLSISTQSGGTGVGIASINGATTTDLTSLLAHAIT
;
A
#
# COMPACT_ATOMS: atom_id res chain seq x y z
N MET A 1 4.38 13.31 -2.69
CA MET A 1 4.28 14.65 -2.10
C MET A 1 5.54 15.44 -2.42
N VAL A 2 5.46 16.76 -2.45
CA VAL A 2 6.58 17.71 -2.59
C VAL A 2 6.47 18.72 -1.46
N LYS A 3 7.55 18.94 -0.71
CA LYS A 3 7.61 19.95 0.37
C LYS A 3 8.22 21.25 -0.13
N ALA A 4 7.86 22.38 0.47
CA ALA A 4 8.47 23.67 0.16
C ALA A 4 10.01 23.60 0.32
N GLY A 5 10.72 24.23 -0.61
CA GLY A 5 12.18 24.15 -0.70
C GLY A 5 12.71 22.92 -1.44
N SER A 6 11.86 21.98 -1.85
CA SER A 6 12.24 20.90 -2.74
C SER A 6 12.46 21.38 -4.18
N THR A 7 13.39 20.76 -4.90
CA THR A 7 13.59 20.95 -6.35
C THR A 7 12.81 19.93 -7.20
N THR A 8 12.04 19.05 -6.56
CA THR A 8 11.24 18.02 -7.23
C THR A 8 9.87 18.55 -7.66
N ALA A 9 9.31 17.96 -8.72
CA ALA A 9 7.96 18.24 -9.21
C ALA A 9 7.05 17.02 -9.02
N ILE A 10 5.76 17.27 -8.80
CA ILE A 10 4.71 16.27 -9.04
C ILE A 10 4.35 16.34 -10.52
N VAL A 11 4.34 15.20 -11.21
CA VAL A 11 3.77 15.11 -12.56
C VAL A 11 2.37 14.50 -12.43
N ASP A 12 1.34 15.26 -12.82
CA ASP A 12 -0.04 14.76 -12.78
C ASP A 12 -0.33 13.77 -13.92
N GLY A 13 -1.54 13.19 -13.91
CA GLY A 13 -1.97 12.23 -14.95
C GLY A 13 -2.09 12.83 -16.36
N SER A 14 -2.07 14.16 -16.48
CA SER A 14 -2.09 14.88 -17.75
C SER A 14 -0.68 15.32 -18.20
N GLY A 15 0.36 15.00 -17.42
CA GLY A 15 1.74 15.35 -17.72
C GLY A 15 2.17 16.74 -17.27
N ASN A 16 1.35 17.49 -16.52
CA ASN A 16 1.77 18.79 -16.00
C ASN A 16 2.70 18.62 -14.79
N ALA A 17 3.76 19.42 -14.75
CA ALA A 17 4.68 19.49 -13.63
C ALA A 17 4.25 20.57 -12.63
N TRP A 18 4.01 20.18 -11.39
CA TRP A 18 3.60 21.05 -10.28
C TRP A 18 4.74 21.17 -9.26
N THR A 19 5.15 22.39 -8.97
CA THR A 19 6.23 22.71 -8.02
C THR A 19 5.80 23.78 -7.02
N ILE A 20 6.56 23.91 -5.92
CA ILE A 20 6.46 25.04 -5.00
C ILE A 20 7.66 25.95 -5.27
N ASN A 21 7.42 27.20 -5.66
CA ASN A 21 8.49 28.16 -5.92
C ASN A 21 9.07 28.73 -4.61
N ALA A 22 10.16 29.51 -4.71
CA ALA A 22 10.84 30.08 -3.55
C ALA A 22 9.97 31.06 -2.72
N ASN A 23 8.86 31.56 -3.28
CA ASN A 23 7.94 32.46 -2.60
C ASN A 23 6.80 31.70 -1.87
N GLY A 24 6.83 30.37 -1.85
CA GLY A 24 5.75 29.56 -1.27
C GLY A 24 4.47 29.65 -2.10
N GLN A 25 4.58 29.63 -3.42
CA GLN A 25 3.44 29.58 -4.34
C GLN A 25 3.57 28.37 -5.27
N ILE A 26 2.44 27.88 -5.77
CA ILE A 26 2.43 26.83 -6.79
C ILE A 26 2.94 27.41 -8.12
N ALA A 27 3.74 26.62 -8.82
CA ALA A 27 4.02 26.84 -10.24
C ALA A 27 3.65 25.58 -11.04
N VAL A 28 2.95 25.78 -12.16
CA VAL A 28 2.55 24.72 -13.08
C VAL A 28 3.31 24.89 -14.38
N ASN A 29 4.12 23.89 -14.76
CA ASN A 29 5.01 23.96 -15.93
C ASN A 29 5.89 25.23 -15.92
N GLY A 30 6.29 25.69 -14.73
CA GLY A 30 7.08 26.91 -14.52
C GLY A 30 6.28 28.21 -14.43
N ALA A 31 4.98 28.22 -14.73
CA ALA A 31 4.13 29.39 -14.57
C ALA A 31 3.56 29.46 -13.15
N THR A 32 3.85 30.54 -12.42
CA THR A 32 3.36 30.75 -11.05
C THR A 32 1.85 30.98 -11.01
N ASP A 33 1.15 30.22 -10.16
CA ASP A 33 -0.23 30.43 -9.79
C ASP A 33 -0.29 31.47 -8.64
N THR A 34 -0.52 32.73 -9.02
CA THR A 34 -0.52 33.87 -8.10
C THR A 34 -1.71 33.87 -7.14
N THR A 35 -2.67 32.96 -7.29
CA THR A 35 -3.79 32.80 -6.34
C THR A 35 -3.39 32.02 -5.08
N THR A 36 -2.21 31.41 -5.10
CA THR A 36 -1.67 30.65 -3.97
C THR A 36 -0.66 31.48 -3.18
N ALA A 37 -0.58 31.20 -1.88
CA ALA A 37 0.36 31.84 -0.98
C ALA A 37 0.66 30.93 0.23
N ASN A 38 1.87 31.05 0.77
CA ASN A 38 2.33 30.31 1.94
C ASN A 38 2.23 28.78 1.80
N VAL A 39 2.36 28.25 0.59
CA VAL A 39 2.29 26.81 0.32
C VAL A 39 3.48 26.12 0.95
N THR A 40 3.20 25.12 1.77
CA THR A 40 4.19 24.29 2.48
C THR A 40 4.31 22.90 1.88
N GLU A 41 3.23 22.41 1.24
CA GLU A 41 3.21 21.07 0.67
C GLU A 41 2.32 20.97 -0.59
N LEU A 42 2.74 20.09 -1.49
CA LEU A 42 2.00 19.63 -2.65
C LEU A 42 1.81 18.11 -2.57
N ALA A 43 0.61 17.63 -2.91
CA ALA A 43 0.29 16.22 -3.02
C ALA A 43 -0.50 15.92 -4.30
N TYR A 44 -0.44 14.68 -4.79
CA TYR A 44 -1.29 14.20 -5.87
C TYR A 44 -1.97 12.94 -5.41
N VAL A 45 -3.29 13.03 -5.19
CA VAL A 45 -4.09 11.97 -4.60
C VAL A 45 -5.41 11.89 -5.35
N ASN A 46 -5.80 10.68 -5.74
CA ASN A 46 -7.07 10.40 -6.44
C ASN A 46 -7.31 11.29 -7.66
N GLY A 47 -6.27 11.53 -8.47
CA GLY A 47 -6.35 12.34 -9.69
C GLY A 47 -6.40 13.85 -9.46
N GLN A 48 -6.28 14.31 -8.21
CA GLN A 48 -6.28 15.72 -7.85
C GLN A 48 -4.92 16.15 -7.30
N VAL A 49 -4.47 17.33 -7.70
CA VAL A 49 -3.36 18.01 -7.05
C VAL A 49 -3.91 18.78 -5.86
N TRP A 50 -3.31 18.56 -4.71
CA TRP A 50 -3.63 19.24 -3.46
C TRP A 50 -2.46 20.11 -3.02
N GLN A 51 -2.77 21.29 -2.50
CA GLN A 51 -1.81 22.20 -1.87
C GLN A 51 -2.20 22.47 -0.43
N GLU A 52 -1.21 22.36 0.47
CA GLU A 52 -1.32 22.77 1.86
C GLU A 52 -0.59 24.08 2.06
N ASN A 53 -1.14 24.97 2.88
CA ASN A 53 -0.45 26.19 3.29
C ASN A 53 -0.02 26.16 4.76
N ALA A 54 0.71 27.19 5.18
CA ALA A 54 1.18 27.37 6.56
C ALA A 54 0.08 27.48 7.63
N SER A 55 -1.22 27.51 7.25
CA SER A 55 -2.36 27.41 8.17
C SER A 55 -2.88 25.97 8.35
N ASN A 56 -2.19 24.96 7.79
CA ASN A 56 -2.58 23.55 7.79
C ASN A 56 -3.96 23.31 7.17
N LEU A 57 -4.27 24.06 6.12
CA LEU A 57 -5.47 23.91 5.30
C LEU A 57 -5.09 23.43 3.90
N TRP A 58 -5.94 22.60 3.33
CA TRP A 58 -5.77 21.94 2.06
C TRP A 58 -6.77 22.45 1.02
N TRP A 59 -6.30 22.64 -0.20
CA TRP A 59 -7.11 22.90 -1.38
C TRP A 59 -6.71 21.95 -2.51
N GLY A 60 -7.67 21.39 -3.22
CA GLY A 60 -7.48 20.48 -4.34
C GLY A 60 -7.99 21.08 -5.66
N LYS A 61 -7.40 20.63 -6.77
CA LYS A 61 -7.95 20.80 -8.12
C LYS A 61 -7.49 19.70 -9.08
N THR A 62 -8.25 19.48 -10.15
CA THR A 62 -7.98 18.44 -11.17
C THR A 62 -7.19 18.94 -12.37
N SER A 63 -7.29 20.23 -12.70
CA SER A 63 -6.62 20.86 -13.85
C SER A 63 -5.93 22.17 -13.44
N PRO A 64 -4.85 22.60 -14.13
CA PRO A 64 -4.21 23.89 -13.89
C PRO A 64 -5.16 25.09 -13.90
N THR A 65 -6.18 25.05 -14.75
CA THR A 65 -7.17 26.13 -14.95
C THR A 65 -8.33 26.10 -13.96
N ASP A 66 -8.48 25.03 -13.18
CA ASP A 66 -9.57 24.92 -12.21
C ASP A 66 -9.33 25.86 -11.02
N SER A 67 -10.42 26.25 -10.38
CA SER A 67 -10.35 26.94 -9.09
C SER A 67 -9.98 25.97 -7.98
N TRP A 68 -9.16 26.44 -7.04
CA TRP A 68 -8.85 25.72 -5.81
C TRP A 68 -10.10 25.51 -4.95
N SER A 69 -10.33 24.28 -4.51
CA SER A 69 -11.53 23.89 -3.75
C SER A 69 -11.15 23.06 -2.50
N PRO A 70 -11.91 23.13 -1.40
CA PRO A 70 -13.02 24.06 -1.16
C PRO A 70 -12.52 25.50 -1.01
N ASN A 71 -13.36 26.51 -1.30
CA ASN A 71 -12.95 27.94 -1.29
C ASN A 71 -12.20 28.35 0.00
N ALA A 72 -12.69 27.91 1.16
CA ALA A 72 -12.10 28.21 2.47
C ALA A 72 -10.92 27.29 2.86
N GLY A 73 -10.62 26.27 2.06
CA GLY A 73 -9.72 25.18 2.42
C GLY A 73 -10.37 24.21 3.40
N THR A 74 -9.74 23.06 3.60
CA THR A 74 -10.16 22.06 4.58
C THR A 74 -8.99 21.65 5.47
N SER A 75 -9.24 21.42 6.76
CA SER A 75 -8.26 20.83 7.67
C SER A 75 -8.13 19.32 7.49
N THR A 76 -9.03 18.69 6.72
CA THR A 76 -8.94 17.27 6.38
C THR A 76 -7.82 17.06 5.37
N SER A 77 -6.76 16.38 5.79
CA SER A 77 -5.66 16.03 4.88
C SER A 77 -6.16 15.08 3.79
N PRO A 78 -5.80 15.32 2.52
CA PRO A 78 -6.05 14.41 1.42
C PRO A 78 -4.99 13.30 1.35
N LEU A 79 -3.91 13.40 2.13
CA LEU A 79 -2.87 12.37 2.14
C LEU A 79 -3.43 11.06 2.71
N PRO A 80 -3.07 9.91 2.13
CA PRO A 80 -3.42 8.62 2.71
C PRO A 80 -2.99 8.56 4.18
N THR A 81 -3.89 8.15 5.05
CA THR A 81 -3.57 7.94 6.46
C THR A 81 -2.66 6.73 6.58
N SER A 82 -1.62 6.82 7.42
CA SER A 82 -0.71 5.72 7.70
C SER A 82 -0.77 5.31 9.17
N VAL A 83 -0.83 4.02 9.43
CA VAL A 83 -0.69 3.42 10.76
C VAL A 83 0.63 2.67 10.83
N THR A 84 1.43 2.98 11.85
CA THR A 84 2.67 2.26 12.13
C THR A 84 2.50 1.41 13.39
N ILE A 85 2.77 0.12 13.27
CA ILE A 85 2.86 -0.82 14.39
C ILE A 85 4.36 -0.96 14.74
N PRO A 86 4.81 -0.39 15.87
CA PRO A 86 6.19 -0.50 16.31
C PRO A 86 6.48 -1.92 16.82
N SER A 87 7.75 -2.32 16.76
CA SER A 87 8.15 -3.70 17.09
C SER A 87 7.93 -4.15 18.53
N THR A 88 7.64 -3.22 19.44
CA THR A 88 7.29 -3.50 20.82
C THR A 88 5.79 -3.68 21.04
N GLN A 89 4.95 -3.33 20.07
CA GLN A 89 3.50 -3.40 20.18
C GLN A 89 3.00 -4.79 19.78
N THR A 90 2.75 -5.65 20.75
CA THR A 90 2.32 -7.04 20.50
C THR A 90 0.96 -7.20 19.82
N SER A 91 0.08 -6.20 19.88
CA SER A 91 -1.23 -6.25 19.23
C SER A 91 -1.72 -4.89 18.74
N ALA A 92 -2.46 -4.87 17.64
CA ALA A 92 -3.06 -3.68 17.05
C ALA A 92 -4.47 -3.96 16.53
N THR A 93 -5.40 -3.04 16.76
CA THR A 93 -6.74 -3.08 16.18
C THR A 93 -6.92 -1.88 15.27
N ILE A 94 -7.21 -2.15 13.99
CA ILE A 94 -7.33 -1.17 12.93
C ILE A 94 -8.77 -1.18 12.42
N ASN A 95 -9.49 -0.10 12.74
CA ASN A 95 -10.88 0.14 12.34
C ASN A 95 -10.95 1.41 11.48
N LEU A 96 -10.06 1.52 10.49
CA LEU A 96 -9.96 2.65 9.57
C LEU A 96 -10.26 2.14 8.15
N ASN A 97 -10.37 3.03 7.16
CA ASN A 97 -10.54 2.63 5.77
C ASN A 97 -9.51 3.35 4.91
N GLN A 98 -9.05 2.70 3.85
CA GLN A 98 -8.11 3.25 2.88
C GLN A 98 -6.81 3.77 3.53
N VAL A 99 -6.30 3.06 4.53
CA VAL A 99 -5.05 3.41 5.22
C VAL A 99 -3.91 2.48 4.82
N THR A 100 -2.68 2.98 4.93
CA THR A 100 -1.48 2.13 4.85
C THR A 100 -1.09 1.67 6.26
N ILE A 101 -1.09 0.37 6.50
CA ILE A 101 -0.67 -0.25 7.75
C ILE A 101 0.75 -0.79 7.56
N THR A 102 1.69 -0.41 8.43
CA THR A 102 3.06 -0.89 8.38
C THR A 102 3.48 -1.44 9.74
N ALA A 103 3.80 -2.73 9.80
CA ALA A 103 4.54 -3.30 10.92
C ALA A 103 6.04 -3.25 10.62
N THR A 104 6.80 -2.69 11.55
CA THR A 104 8.22 -2.38 11.33
C THR A 104 9.17 -3.56 11.55
N ALA A 105 8.87 -4.42 12.53
CA ALA A 105 9.55 -5.67 12.87
C ALA A 105 8.81 -6.32 14.05
N GLY A 106 9.12 -7.56 14.43
CA GLY A 106 8.49 -8.22 15.58
C GLY A 106 7.22 -8.98 15.19
N ASN A 107 6.66 -9.71 16.16
CA ASN A 107 5.49 -10.55 15.94
C ASN A 107 4.26 -9.87 16.54
N HIS A 108 3.23 -9.66 15.73
CA HIS A 108 2.03 -8.94 16.15
C HIS A 108 0.76 -9.77 15.98
N LEU A 109 -0.23 -9.46 16.83
CA LEU A 109 -1.62 -9.80 16.60
C LEU A 109 -2.32 -8.58 15.99
N VAL A 110 -2.69 -8.67 14.72
CA VAL A 110 -3.30 -7.56 13.99
C VAL A 110 -4.76 -7.88 13.69
N PHE A 111 -5.66 -7.02 14.15
CA PHE A 111 -7.09 -7.11 13.88
C PHE A 111 -7.46 -5.99 12.91
N ILE A 112 -7.96 -6.33 11.73
CA ILE A 112 -8.40 -5.38 10.71
C ILE A 112 -9.90 -5.60 10.50
N SER A 113 -10.67 -4.51 10.60
CA SER A 113 -12.10 -4.51 10.24
C SER A 113 -12.43 -3.50 9.15
N GLY A 114 -11.41 -2.76 8.72
CA GLY A 114 -11.44 -1.75 7.69
C GLY A 114 -11.59 -2.27 6.26
N THR A 115 -11.80 -1.36 5.32
CA THR A 115 -11.89 -1.67 3.89
C THR A 115 -10.91 -0.82 3.08
N GLY A 116 -10.36 -1.40 2.01
CA GLY A 116 -9.44 -0.71 1.11
C GLY A 116 -8.07 -0.41 1.69
N ASP A 117 -7.71 -1.04 2.82
CA ASP A 117 -6.43 -0.81 3.49
C ASP A 117 -5.30 -1.53 2.74
N THR A 118 -4.08 -0.99 2.83
CA THR A 118 -2.87 -1.67 2.36
C THR A 118 -2.01 -2.03 3.56
N ALA A 119 -1.88 -3.31 3.87
CA ALA A 119 -1.10 -3.80 4.98
C ALA A 119 0.25 -4.36 4.51
N ARG A 120 1.34 -3.87 5.12
CA ARG A 120 2.69 -4.42 4.97
C ARG A 120 3.19 -4.84 6.35
N LEU A 121 3.15 -6.15 6.59
CA LEU A 121 3.44 -6.75 7.89
C LEU A 121 4.79 -7.47 7.81
N SER A 122 5.87 -6.68 7.75
CA SER A 122 7.21 -7.20 7.51
C SER A 122 8.03 -7.29 8.80
N GLY A 123 9.00 -8.22 8.84
CA GLY A 123 10.01 -8.27 9.89
C GLY A 123 9.68 -9.12 11.11
N GLY A 124 8.65 -9.98 11.04
CA GLY A 124 8.37 -11.03 12.01
C GLY A 124 7.27 -11.98 11.52
N THR A 125 6.73 -12.76 12.46
CA THR A 125 5.57 -13.63 12.21
C THR A 125 4.33 -12.97 12.76
N ASP A 126 3.53 -12.39 11.86
CA ASP A 126 2.32 -11.66 12.19
C ASP A 126 1.10 -12.58 12.09
N THR A 127 0.18 -12.46 13.04
CA THR A 127 -1.12 -13.14 13.00
C THR A 127 -2.21 -12.13 12.72
N ILE A 128 -2.92 -12.34 11.61
CA ILE A 128 -3.86 -11.36 11.06
C ILE A 128 -5.26 -11.93 11.16
N THR A 129 -6.15 -11.20 11.82
CA THR A 129 -7.59 -11.43 11.72
C THR A 129 -8.18 -10.29 10.90
N ASP A 130 -8.67 -10.60 9.70
CA ASP A 130 -9.40 -9.64 8.89
C ASP A 130 -10.88 -10.01 8.84
N THR A 131 -11.72 -9.03 9.17
CA THR A 131 -13.18 -9.10 8.98
C THR A 131 -13.68 -8.03 8.01
N GLY A 132 -12.78 -7.17 7.56
CA GLY A 132 -12.98 -6.19 6.51
C GLY A 132 -12.91 -6.82 5.13
N GLY A 133 -12.90 -6.00 4.09
CA GLY A 133 -12.80 -6.50 2.72
C GLY A 133 -12.24 -5.46 1.76
N GLY A 134 -11.67 -5.94 0.64
CA GLY A 134 -11.00 -5.07 -0.33
C GLY A 134 -9.63 -4.59 0.14
N ASN A 135 -9.04 -5.23 1.14
CA ASN A 135 -7.71 -4.92 1.64
C ASN A 135 -6.63 -5.52 0.74
N THR A 136 -5.45 -4.93 0.73
CA THR A 136 -4.27 -5.43 0.02
C THR A 136 -3.18 -5.79 1.01
N TYR A 137 -2.77 -7.05 1.01
CA TYR A 137 -1.70 -7.55 1.87
C TYR A 137 -0.41 -7.71 1.08
N VAL A 138 0.60 -6.89 1.39
CA VAL A 138 1.93 -6.99 0.81
C VAL A 138 2.69 -8.12 1.49
N ILE A 139 2.75 -9.26 0.82
CA ILE A 139 3.31 -10.48 1.38
C ILE A 139 4.85 -10.39 1.42
N PRO A 140 5.48 -10.76 2.54
CA PRO A 140 6.92 -10.63 2.71
C PRO A 140 7.71 -11.56 1.77
N ALA A 141 8.94 -11.15 1.48
CA ALA A 141 9.91 -12.04 0.83
C ALA A 141 10.29 -13.22 1.72
N ALA A 142 10.77 -14.31 1.10
CA ALA A 142 11.26 -15.48 1.80
C ALA A 142 12.28 -15.11 2.89
N GLY A 143 12.01 -15.51 4.13
CA GLY A 143 12.86 -15.22 5.29
C GLY A 143 12.82 -13.77 5.80
N LYS A 144 11.88 -12.93 5.33
CA LYS A 144 11.69 -11.54 5.77
C LYS A 144 10.40 -11.31 6.55
N GLY A 145 9.70 -12.37 6.89
CA GLY A 145 8.48 -12.35 7.67
C GLY A 145 7.61 -13.55 7.31
N TYR A 146 6.49 -13.66 8.01
CA TYR A 146 5.45 -14.64 7.72
C TYR A 146 4.10 -14.11 8.15
N ASP A 147 3.13 -14.07 7.24
CA ASP A 147 1.77 -13.58 7.51
C ASP A 147 0.81 -14.76 7.74
N ALA A 148 0.34 -14.93 8.97
CA ALA A 148 -0.61 -15.96 9.36
C ALA A 148 -2.02 -15.39 9.45
N PHE A 149 -2.81 -15.52 8.38
CA PHE A 149 -4.20 -15.12 8.36
C PHE A 149 -5.06 -16.17 9.08
N THR A 150 -5.82 -15.72 10.09
CA THR A 150 -6.78 -16.54 10.85
C THR A 150 -8.13 -16.66 10.15
N SER A 151 -8.32 -15.93 9.05
CA SER A 151 -9.53 -15.81 8.25
C SER A 151 -9.23 -16.08 6.77
N ASN A 152 -10.24 -16.47 6.01
CA ASN A 152 -10.09 -16.70 4.57
C ASN A 152 -10.22 -15.38 3.82
N VAL A 153 -9.12 -14.63 3.77
CA VAL A 153 -9.02 -13.32 3.09
C VAL A 153 -9.36 -13.37 1.60
N LEU A 154 -9.24 -14.55 0.96
CA LEU A 154 -9.61 -14.72 -0.45
C LEU A 154 -11.13 -14.59 -0.65
N THR A 155 -11.95 -14.91 0.35
CA THR A 155 -13.41 -14.87 0.24
C THR A 155 -14.03 -13.51 0.57
N ILE A 156 -13.25 -12.59 1.12
CA ILE A 156 -13.71 -11.25 1.52
C ILE A 156 -13.18 -10.16 0.57
N ASN A 157 -12.83 -10.55 -0.66
CA ASN A 157 -12.39 -9.66 -1.74
C ASN A 157 -11.06 -8.94 -1.45
N ASP A 158 -10.20 -9.51 -0.61
CA ASP A 158 -8.85 -9.00 -0.42
C ASP A 158 -7.93 -9.44 -1.54
N THR A 159 -6.82 -8.72 -1.66
CA THR A 159 -5.77 -8.96 -2.65
C THR A 159 -4.44 -9.25 -1.94
N LEU A 160 -3.73 -10.27 -2.41
CA LEU A 160 -2.36 -10.55 -1.99
C LEU A 160 -1.39 -9.91 -3.00
N ASP A 161 -0.59 -8.94 -2.54
CA ASP A 161 0.49 -8.36 -3.34
C ASP A 161 1.77 -9.16 -3.16
N LEU A 162 2.07 -9.99 -4.17
CA LEU A 162 3.19 -10.91 -4.20
C LEU A 162 4.44 -10.30 -4.87
N ARG A 163 4.36 -9.08 -5.40
CA ARG A 163 5.46 -8.45 -6.15
C ARG A 163 6.73 -8.34 -5.31
N THR A 164 6.58 -8.04 -4.01
CA THR A 164 7.71 -7.94 -3.08
C THR A 164 8.38 -9.30 -2.88
N ALA A 165 7.59 -10.36 -2.71
CA ALA A 165 8.09 -11.70 -2.53
C ALA A 165 8.76 -12.26 -3.79
N LEU A 166 8.16 -12.02 -4.96
CA LEU A 166 8.65 -12.49 -6.26
C LEU A 166 9.87 -11.72 -6.75
N ALA A 167 9.97 -10.42 -6.49
CA ALA A 167 11.15 -9.61 -6.81
C ALA A 167 12.41 -10.06 -6.06
N ALA A 168 12.26 -10.78 -4.94
CA ALA A 168 13.36 -11.38 -4.19
C ALA A 168 13.83 -12.75 -4.74
N THR A 169 13.29 -13.17 -5.89
CA THR A 169 13.63 -14.44 -6.55
C THR A 169 14.33 -14.21 -7.89
N GLN A 170 14.68 -15.28 -8.60
CA GLN A 170 15.16 -15.23 -9.99
C GLN A 170 14.01 -15.19 -11.03
N TRP A 171 12.75 -15.03 -10.62
CA TRP A 171 11.63 -14.97 -11.55
C TRP A 171 11.70 -13.70 -12.41
N THR A 172 11.50 -13.86 -13.71
CA THR A 172 11.64 -12.78 -14.70
C THR A 172 10.30 -12.23 -15.18
N GLY A 173 9.21 -12.52 -14.45
CA GLY A 173 7.85 -12.08 -14.81
C GLY A 173 7.10 -13.00 -15.79
N SER A 174 7.69 -14.12 -16.22
CA SER A 174 7.00 -15.06 -17.11
C SER A 174 5.98 -15.91 -16.35
N ALA A 175 4.70 -15.81 -16.72
CA ALA A 175 3.63 -16.61 -16.13
C ALA A 175 3.90 -18.12 -16.24
N SER A 176 4.54 -18.58 -17.32
CA SER A 176 4.81 -20.01 -17.54
C SER A 176 5.87 -20.59 -16.58
N THR A 177 6.63 -19.74 -15.90
CA THR A 177 7.65 -20.16 -14.94
C THR A 177 7.31 -19.83 -13.50
N LEU A 178 6.20 -19.12 -13.25
CA LEU A 178 5.80 -18.66 -11.92
C LEU A 178 5.67 -19.82 -10.92
N SER A 179 5.09 -20.95 -11.33
CA SER A 179 4.91 -22.13 -10.46
C SER A 179 6.21 -22.78 -9.99
N LYS A 180 7.36 -22.42 -10.58
CA LYS A 180 8.68 -22.85 -10.12
C LYS A 180 9.19 -22.02 -8.94
N PHE A 181 8.57 -20.88 -8.67
CA PHE A 181 8.96 -19.94 -7.62
C PHE A 181 7.88 -19.83 -6.56
N LEU A 182 6.61 -19.77 -6.95
CA LEU A 182 5.46 -19.69 -6.05
C LEU A 182 4.71 -21.02 -6.03
N SER A 183 4.52 -21.57 -4.83
CA SER A 183 3.69 -22.75 -4.61
C SER A 183 2.63 -22.50 -3.55
N VAL A 184 1.50 -23.18 -3.72
CA VAL A 184 0.41 -23.23 -2.75
C VAL A 184 0.29 -24.67 -2.29
N THR A 185 0.39 -24.88 -0.99
CA THR A 185 0.17 -26.18 -0.36
C THR A 185 -1.16 -26.11 0.38
N ASP A 186 -2.12 -26.91 -0.06
CA ASP A 186 -3.37 -27.11 0.68
C ASP A 186 -3.11 -27.94 1.93
N THR A 187 -3.72 -27.56 3.03
CA THR A 187 -3.62 -28.22 4.32
C THR A 187 -5.03 -28.42 4.88
N SER A 188 -5.18 -29.26 5.90
CA SER A 188 -6.48 -29.45 6.55
C SER A 188 -7.06 -28.17 7.17
N GLN A 189 -6.22 -27.15 7.42
CA GLN A 189 -6.62 -25.88 8.03
C GLN A 189 -6.77 -24.74 7.01
N GLY A 190 -6.30 -24.91 5.77
CA GLY A 190 -6.28 -23.84 4.76
C GLY A 190 -5.05 -23.93 3.85
N ALA A 191 -4.65 -22.81 3.25
CA ALA A 191 -3.55 -22.77 2.29
C ALA A 191 -2.25 -22.25 2.91
N VAL A 192 -1.10 -22.80 2.51
CA VAL A 192 0.23 -22.25 2.81
C VAL A 192 0.90 -21.82 1.52
N LEU A 193 1.31 -20.55 1.46
CA LEU A 193 2.07 -20.00 0.34
C LEU A 193 3.55 -20.13 0.64
N SER A 194 4.31 -20.61 -0.34
CA SER A 194 5.77 -20.72 -0.25
C SER A 194 6.44 -20.10 -1.47
N ILE A 195 7.59 -19.47 -1.25
CA ILE A 195 8.45 -18.90 -2.29
C ILE A 195 9.80 -19.59 -2.30
N SER A 196 10.25 -20.01 -3.47
CA SER A 196 11.65 -20.38 -3.72
C SER A 196 12.39 -19.23 -4.40
N THR A 197 13.63 -18.96 -3.98
CA THR A 197 14.47 -17.92 -4.60
C THR A 197 15.09 -18.38 -5.93
N GLN A 198 15.14 -19.69 -6.18
CA GLN A 198 15.69 -20.29 -7.39
C GLN A 198 14.61 -21.11 -8.10
N SER A 199 14.69 -21.21 -9.43
CA SER A 199 13.72 -21.98 -10.22
C SER A 199 13.67 -23.45 -9.78
N GLY A 200 12.56 -23.86 -9.17
CA GLY A 200 12.34 -25.23 -8.70
C GLY A 200 13.15 -25.59 -7.45
N GLY A 201 13.70 -24.61 -6.75
CA GLY A 201 14.37 -24.83 -5.47
C GLY A 201 13.39 -25.11 -4.34
N THR A 202 13.92 -25.31 -3.14
CA THR A 202 13.10 -25.47 -1.92
C THR A 202 12.35 -24.17 -1.65
N GLY A 203 11.03 -24.27 -1.42
CA GLY A 203 10.20 -23.15 -1.02
C GLY A 203 10.33 -22.85 0.48
N VAL A 204 10.21 -21.57 0.84
CA VAL A 204 10.08 -21.08 2.22
C VAL A 204 8.68 -20.52 2.38
N GLY A 205 7.97 -20.94 3.44
CA GLY A 205 6.65 -20.40 3.75
C GLY A 205 6.71 -18.89 4.00
N ILE A 206 5.76 -18.15 3.42
CA ILE A 206 5.66 -16.69 3.55
C ILE A 206 4.29 -16.22 4.03
N ALA A 207 3.26 -17.06 3.88
CA ALA A 207 1.95 -16.81 4.44
C ALA A 207 1.16 -18.12 4.62
N SER A 208 0.20 -18.11 5.54
CA SER A 208 -0.88 -19.10 5.62
C SER A 208 -2.23 -18.43 5.69
N ILE A 209 -3.23 -19.03 5.04
CA ILE A 209 -4.59 -18.53 4.98
C ILE A 209 -5.53 -19.59 5.53
N ASN A 210 -5.93 -19.44 6.79
CA ASN A 210 -6.86 -20.35 7.43
C ASN A 210 -8.24 -20.29 6.76
N GLY A 211 -8.87 -21.45 6.59
CA GLY A 211 -10.16 -21.60 5.93
C GLY A 211 -10.10 -21.56 4.39
N ALA A 212 -8.95 -21.27 3.78
CA ALA A 212 -8.73 -21.36 2.35
C ALA A 212 -8.44 -22.81 1.90
N THR A 213 -9.23 -23.77 2.37
CA THR A 213 -9.08 -25.18 2.00
C THR A 213 -9.33 -25.38 0.51
N THR A 214 -8.66 -26.34 -0.12
CA THR A 214 -8.74 -26.64 -1.56
C THR A 214 -8.20 -25.53 -2.49
N THR A 215 -7.57 -24.50 -1.94
CA THR A 215 -6.94 -23.45 -2.74
C THR A 215 -5.70 -24.00 -3.45
N ASP A 216 -5.68 -23.85 -4.76
CA ASP A 216 -4.54 -24.12 -5.61
C ASP A 216 -3.89 -22.82 -6.09
N LEU A 217 -2.82 -22.92 -6.88
CA LEU A 217 -2.15 -21.74 -7.41
C LEU A 217 -3.07 -20.88 -8.30
N THR A 218 -3.95 -21.51 -9.08
CA THR A 218 -4.85 -20.79 -9.99
C THR A 218 -5.85 -19.93 -9.22
N SER A 219 -6.52 -20.52 -8.22
CA SER A 219 -7.46 -19.83 -7.35
C SER A 219 -6.77 -18.75 -6.52
N LEU A 220 -5.56 -18.99 -6.00
CA LEU A 220 -4.78 -17.93 -5.35
C LEU A 220 -4.53 -16.74 -6.27
N LEU A 221 -4.11 -17.00 -7.51
CA LEU A 221 -3.76 -15.95 -8.47
C LEU A 221 -4.96 -15.10 -8.92
N ALA A 222 -6.19 -15.60 -8.77
CA ALA A 222 -7.39 -14.79 -8.98
C ALA A 222 -7.53 -13.66 -7.94
N HIS A 223 -6.83 -13.77 -6.81
CA HIS A 223 -6.83 -12.82 -5.69
C HIS A 223 -5.44 -12.22 -5.44
N ALA A 224 -4.54 -12.26 -6.43
CA ALA A 224 -3.17 -11.79 -6.26
C ALA A 224 -2.71 -10.88 -7.39
N ILE A 225 -1.78 -9.99 -7.05
CA ILE A 225 -0.97 -9.26 -8.02
C ILE A 225 0.48 -9.75 -7.93
N THR A 226 1.06 -10.10 -9.07
CA THR A 226 2.39 -10.74 -9.20
C THR A 226 3.37 -9.89 -9.99
#